data_AF-A0AA40DSJ4-F1
#
_entry.id   AF-A0AA40DSJ4-F1
#
_cell.length_a   1.000
_cell.length_b   1.000
_cell.length_c   1.000
_cell.angle_alpha   90.00
_cell.angle_beta   90.00
_cell.angle_gamma   90.00
#
_symmetry.space_group_name_H-M   'P 1'
#
loop_
_entity.id
_entity.type
_entity.pdbx_description
1 polymer ?
#
loop_
_entity_poly.entity_id
_entity_poly.type
_entity_poly.pdbx_seq_one_letter_code
_entity_poly.pdbx_strand_id
1 'polypeptide(L)'
;MPFPFRWLCDLLNQLESNSVRSSSIDKIRELDARTVVSWFNKHDEAIPRRGQEAVAFLSCLFPERRPDRVFGLSTRQLERIIQRAQCLGASRMKDLQKWKTNNGSDFASCVERVMVTTDYELRSGSGRTLDELNDIIDRVAALSPLSFMNLKKSVERKFGRSARGNDLLSEVFRYLHSSEAKWMIRLLSKNYGPAHVPEALAMGQFHFLLPDLLRFQNSIQAAVGLLEKPAIRCMPI
;
A
#
# COMPACT_ATOMS: atom_id res chain seq x y z
N MET A 1 14.42 6.55 10.03
CA MET A 1 14.45 7.19 8.69
C MET A 1 13.15 6.79 8.02
N PRO A 2 12.40 7.74 7.45
CA PRO A 2 11.10 7.41 6.90
C PRO A 2 11.26 6.50 5.66
N PHE A 3 10.50 5.40 5.63
CA PHE A 3 10.55 4.44 4.53
C PHE A 3 9.77 4.95 3.31
N PRO A 4 10.38 5.13 2.12
CA PRO A 4 9.70 5.67 0.94
C PRO A 4 8.65 4.70 0.37
N PHE A 5 7.48 5.21 -0.02
CA PHE A 5 6.44 4.42 -0.69
C PHE A 5 6.92 3.82 -2.01
N ARG A 6 7.70 4.59 -2.78
CA ARG A 6 8.30 4.17 -4.03
C ARG A 6 9.04 2.83 -3.92
N TRP A 7 9.75 2.58 -2.82
CA TRP A 7 10.48 1.32 -2.64
C TRP A 7 9.54 0.11 -2.49
N LEU A 8 8.39 0.29 -1.84
CA LEU A 8 7.34 -0.72 -1.82
C LEU A 8 6.74 -0.91 -3.23
N CYS A 9 6.50 0.17 -3.96
CA CYS A 9 6.04 0.08 -5.36
C CYS A 9 7.05 -0.65 -6.26
N ASP A 10 8.35 -0.45 -6.05
CA ASP A 10 9.42 -1.14 -6.80
C ASP A 10 9.43 -2.64 -6.51
N LEU A 11 9.17 -3.07 -5.26
CA LEU A 11 8.96 -4.48 -4.93
C LEU A 11 7.75 -5.04 -5.67
N LEU A 12 6.62 -4.36 -5.58
CA LEU A 12 5.35 -4.82 -6.16
C LEU A 12 5.42 -4.90 -7.70
N ASN A 13 6.11 -3.96 -8.35
CA ASN A 13 6.38 -4.01 -9.79
C ASN A 13 7.24 -5.23 -10.19
N GLN A 14 8.24 -5.59 -9.39
CA GLN A 14 9.07 -6.78 -9.64
C GLN A 14 8.26 -8.07 -9.49
N LEU A 15 7.42 -8.17 -8.46
CA LEU A 15 6.53 -9.31 -8.25
C LEU A 15 5.49 -9.43 -9.37
N GLU A 16 4.88 -8.32 -9.79
CA GLU A 16 3.99 -8.30 -10.96
C GLU A 16 4.73 -8.77 -12.23
N SER A 17 5.97 -8.32 -12.43
CA SER A 17 6.78 -8.72 -13.59
C SER A 17 7.09 -10.22 -13.61
N ASN A 18 7.25 -10.87 -12.45
CA ASN A 18 7.45 -12.32 -12.38
C ASN A 18 6.25 -13.10 -12.94
N SER A 19 5.03 -12.64 -12.65
CA SER A 19 3.80 -13.23 -13.18
C SER A 19 3.67 -13.12 -14.70
N VAL A 20 4.28 -12.10 -15.31
CA VAL A 20 4.33 -11.91 -16.76
C VAL A 20 5.40 -12.79 -17.42
N ARG A 21 6.53 -13.02 -16.71
CA ARG A 21 7.69 -13.76 -17.24
C ARG A 21 7.48 -15.28 -17.29
N SER A 22 6.55 -15.82 -16.52
CA SER A 22 6.30 -17.26 -16.46
C SER A 22 4.83 -17.58 -16.30
N SER A 23 4.36 -18.63 -16.97
CA SER A 23 3.03 -19.21 -16.75
C SER A 23 3.06 -20.38 -15.73
N SER A 24 4.25 -20.77 -15.25
CA SER A 24 4.41 -21.85 -14.27
C SER A 24 4.31 -21.30 -12.85
N ILE A 25 3.31 -21.77 -12.10
CA ILE A 25 3.04 -21.32 -10.72
C ILE A 25 4.26 -21.55 -9.82
N ASP A 26 4.93 -22.69 -9.94
CA ASP A 26 6.10 -23.01 -9.11
C ASP A 26 7.29 -22.08 -9.41
N LYS A 27 7.52 -21.77 -10.69
CA LYS A 27 8.56 -20.80 -11.09
C LYS A 27 8.23 -19.40 -10.61
N ILE A 28 6.96 -18.96 -10.68
CA ILE A 28 6.55 -17.66 -10.16
C ILE A 28 6.83 -17.59 -8.66
N ARG A 29 6.44 -18.62 -7.88
CA ARG A 29 6.68 -18.68 -6.44
C ARG A 29 8.16 -18.62 -6.07
N GLU A 30 9.00 -19.33 -6.81
CA GLU A 30 10.46 -19.30 -6.62
C GLU A 30 11.04 -17.92 -6.92
N LEU A 31 10.63 -17.30 -8.03
CA LEU A 31 11.05 -15.95 -8.40
C LEU A 31 10.57 -14.91 -7.37
N ASP A 32 9.32 -14.99 -6.93
CA ASP A 32 8.76 -14.08 -5.92
C ASP A 32 9.50 -14.22 -4.59
N ALA A 33 9.81 -15.44 -4.15
CA ALA A 33 10.58 -15.68 -2.95
C ALA A 33 11.98 -15.04 -3.04
N ARG A 34 12.68 -15.22 -4.16
CA ARG A 34 13.99 -14.59 -4.40
C ARG A 34 13.90 -13.07 -4.44
N THR A 35 12.90 -12.52 -5.13
CA THR A 35 12.65 -11.07 -5.21
C THR A 35 12.43 -10.49 -3.81
N VAL A 36 11.58 -11.11 -2.99
CA VAL A 36 11.30 -10.66 -1.61
C VAL A 36 12.57 -10.70 -0.76
N VAL A 37 13.28 -11.83 -0.70
CA VAL A 37 14.51 -11.93 0.12
C VAL A 37 15.56 -10.92 -0.33
N SER A 38 15.81 -10.80 -1.63
CA SER A 38 16.79 -9.84 -2.14
C SER A 38 16.38 -8.39 -1.84
N TRP A 39 15.09 -8.07 -1.90
CA TRP A 39 14.60 -6.72 -1.62
C TRP A 39 14.70 -6.40 -0.13
N PHE A 40 14.32 -7.32 0.76
CA PHE A 40 14.48 -7.14 2.21
C PHE A 40 15.94 -6.95 2.59
N ASN A 41 16.85 -7.79 2.08
CA ASN A 41 18.29 -7.64 2.33
C ASN A 41 18.84 -6.29 1.83
N LYS A 42 18.39 -5.83 0.66
CA LYS A 42 18.81 -4.54 0.08
C LYS A 42 18.37 -3.35 0.93
N HIS A 43 17.21 -3.43 1.56
CA HIS A 43 16.59 -2.33 2.30
C HIS A 43 16.64 -2.51 3.83
N ASP A 44 17.34 -3.54 4.33
CA ASP A 44 17.28 -4.01 5.72
C ASP A 44 17.49 -2.89 6.74
N GLU A 45 18.55 -2.10 6.58
CA GLU A 45 18.89 -0.98 7.46
C GLU A 45 17.82 0.12 7.51
N ALA A 46 17.05 0.27 6.43
CA ALA A 46 16.02 1.30 6.30
C ALA A 46 14.64 0.81 6.72
N ILE A 47 14.40 -0.51 6.80
CA ILE A 47 13.09 -1.05 7.17
C ILE A 47 12.82 -0.75 8.65
N PRO A 48 11.71 -0.04 8.98
CA PRO A 48 11.40 0.27 10.36
C PRO A 48 10.96 -1.01 11.09
N ARG A 49 11.74 -1.39 12.11
CA ARG A 49 11.49 -2.62 12.90
C ARG A 49 10.65 -2.38 14.15
N ARG A 50 10.40 -1.11 14.51
CA ARG A 50 9.72 -0.69 15.74
C ARG A 50 8.78 0.49 15.52
N GLY A 51 7.93 0.71 16.49
CA GLY A 51 7.07 1.87 16.63
C GLY A 51 5.96 1.93 15.59
N GLN A 52 5.43 3.14 15.42
CA GLN A 52 4.38 3.42 14.44
C GLN A 52 4.89 3.25 13.00
N GLU A 53 6.17 3.53 12.74
CA GLU A 53 6.77 3.32 11.42
C GLU A 53 6.74 1.84 11.00
N ALA A 54 7.00 0.91 11.92
CA ALA A 54 6.87 -0.53 11.65
C ALA A 54 5.42 -0.95 11.41
N VAL A 55 4.48 -0.41 12.19
CA VAL A 55 3.05 -0.64 11.97
C VAL A 55 2.65 -0.13 10.59
N ALA A 56 3.09 1.06 10.19
CA ALA A 56 2.82 1.64 8.88
C ALA A 56 3.40 0.79 7.76
N PHE A 57 4.68 0.38 7.87
CA PHE A 57 5.34 -0.50 6.93
C PHE A 57 4.56 -1.80 6.72
N LEU A 58 4.26 -2.54 7.80
CA LEU A 58 3.52 -3.80 7.72
C LEU A 58 2.09 -3.62 7.24
N SER A 59 1.43 -2.52 7.62
CA SER A 59 0.06 -2.22 7.19
C SER A 59 -0.04 -1.87 5.72
N CYS A 60 1.03 -1.32 5.14
CA CYS A 60 1.15 -1.09 3.71
C CYS A 60 1.61 -2.35 2.97
N LEU A 61 2.49 -3.17 3.55
CA LEU A 61 2.92 -4.43 2.91
C LEU A 61 1.81 -5.49 2.88
N PHE A 62 0.96 -5.53 3.92
CA PHE A 62 -0.13 -6.49 4.10
C PHE A 62 -1.46 -5.78 4.37
N PRO A 63 -2.03 -5.04 3.40
CA PRO A 63 -3.24 -4.24 3.62
C PRO A 63 -4.47 -5.07 4.01
N GLU A 64 -4.54 -6.33 3.60
CA GLU A 64 -5.55 -7.31 3.99
C GLU A 64 -5.54 -7.61 5.50
N ARG A 65 -4.39 -7.45 6.17
CA ARG A 65 -4.24 -7.59 7.64
C ARG A 65 -4.70 -6.37 8.44
N ARG A 66 -5.32 -5.39 7.78
CA ARG A 66 -5.96 -4.23 8.42
C ARG A 66 -7.48 -4.26 8.25
N PRO A 67 -8.21 -5.23 8.82
CA PRO A 67 -9.67 -5.32 8.69
C PRO A 67 -10.40 -4.12 9.30
N ASP A 68 -9.75 -3.42 10.24
CA ASP A 68 -10.23 -2.20 10.88
C ASP A 68 -10.48 -1.05 9.91
N ARG A 69 -9.78 -1.03 8.77
CA ARG A 69 -9.90 -0.03 7.70
C ARG A 69 -10.97 -0.40 6.69
N VAL A 70 -12.16 0.20 6.75
CA VAL A 70 -13.15 0.06 5.68
C VAL A 70 -13.24 1.38 4.93
N PHE A 71 -12.96 1.41 3.63
CA PHE A 71 -12.92 2.68 2.91
C PHE A 71 -14.29 3.13 2.39
N GLY A 72 -15.20 2.20 2.07
CA GLY A 72 -16.50 2.53 1.47
C GLY A 72 -16.37 3.30 0.14
N LEU A 73 -15.23 3.20 -0.53
CA LEU A 73 -14.93 3.89 -1.78
C LEU A 73 -15.36 3.03 -2.97
N SER A 74 -16.24 3.57 -3.80
CA SER A 74 -16.55 3.00 -5.10
C SER A 74 -15.49 3.38 -6.14
N THR A 75 -15.31 2.52 -7.15
CA THR A 75 -14.44 2.84 -8.31
C THR A 75 -14.83 4.16 -8.98
N ARG A 76 -16.13 4.49 -9.01
CA ARG A 76 -16.62 5.78 -9.54
C ARG A 76 -16.16 6.99 -8.71
N GLN A 77 -16.04 6.86 -7.40
CA GLN A 77 -15.48 7.92 -6.56
C GLN A 77 -13.99 8.08 -6.81
N LEU A 78 -13.25 6.97 -6.89
CA LEU A 78 -11.82 6.99 -7.23
C LEU A 78 -11.56 7.59 -8.61
N GLU A 79 -12.36 7.25 -9.63
CA GLU A 79 -12.32 7.88 -10.96
C GLU A 79 -12.39 9.40 -10.87
N ARG A 80 -13.34 9.95 -10.10
CA ARG A 80 -13.51 11.41 -9.95
C ARG A 80 -12.37 12.05 -9.18
N ILE A 81 -11.84 11.38 -8.16
CA ILE A 81 -10.69 11.85 -7.37
C ILE A 81 -9.47 11.94 -8.29
N ILE A 82 -9.16 10.88 -9.03
CA ILE A 82 -8.02 10.82 -9.94
C ILE A 82 -8.18 11.83 -11.08
N GLN A 83 -9.37 11.92 -11.68
CA GLN A 83 -9.66 12.92 -12.71
C GLN A 83 -9.31 14.34 -12.25
N ARG A 84 -9.69 14.71 -11.02
CA ARG A 84 -9.42 16.02 -10.45
C ARG A 84 -7.95 16.19 -10.06
N ALA A 85 -7.36 15.18 -9.41
CA ALA A 85 -5.98 15.22 -8.94
C ALA A 85 -4.97 15.35 -10.09
N GLN A 86 -5.27 14.71 -11.22
CA GLN A 86 -4.41 14.62 -12.40
C GLN A 86 -4.89 15.48 -13.58
N CYS A 87 -5.88 16.35 -13.35
CA CYS A 87 -6.45 17.24 -14.37
C CYS A 87 -6.78 16.52 -15.69
N LEU A 88 -7.39 15.33 -15.61
CA LEU A 88 -7.65 14.49 -16.78
C LEU A 88 -8.81 15.08 -17.61
N GLY A 89 -8.48 15.52 -18.83
CA GLY A 89 -9.46 15.93 -19.84
C GLY A 89 -10.32 14.77 -20.34
N ALA A 90 -11.33 15.08 -21.16
CA ALA A 90 -12.33 14.11 -21.62
C ALA A 90 -11.72 12.92 -22.39
N SER A 91 -10.68 13.14 -23.20
CA SER A 91 -9.97 12.08 -23.93
C SER A 91 -9.28 11.10 -22.98
N ARG A 92 -8.44 11.59 -22.07
CA ARG A 92 -7.75 10.78 -21.05
C ARG A 92 -8.73 10.08 -20.12
N MET A 93 -9.88 10.70 -19.82
CA MET A 93 -10.93 10.06 -19.03
C MET A 93 -11.60 8.90 -19.77
N LYS A 94 -11.84 9.02 -21.09
CA LYS A 94 -12.31 7.90 -21.92
C LYS A 94 -11.30 6.76 -21.95
N ASP A 95 -10.00 7.09 -22.06
CA ASP A 95 -8.93 6.09 -22.03
C ASP A 95 -8.85 5.38 -20.67
N LEU A 96 -8.99 6.12 -19.56
CA LEU A 96 -9.06 5.54 -18.23
C LEU A 96 -10.23 4.57 -18.15
N GLN A 97 -11.43 4.96 -18.62
CA GLN A 97 -12.66 4.15 -18.54
C GLN A 97 -12.67 2.91 -19.43
N LYS A 98 -11.60 2.62 -20.20
CA LYS A 98 -11.45 1.35 -20.93
C LYS A 98 -11.48 0.13 -20.01
N TRP A 99 -11.18 0.26 -18.71
CA TRP A 99 -11.33 -0.82 -17.73
C TRP A 99 -12.76 -1.37 -17.63
N LYS A 100 -13.78 -0.59 -18.03
CA LYS A 100 -15.19 -1.02 -18.04
C LYS A 100 -15.54 -1.95 -19.20
N THR A 101 -14.64 -2.11 -20.17
CA THR A 101 -14.85 -3.00 -21.32
C THR A 101 -14.41 -4.42 -20.97
N ASN A 102 -15.06 -5.45 -21.53
CA ASN A 102 -14.82 -6.86 -21.20
C ASN A 102 -13.38 -7.35 -21.43
N ASN A 103 -12.60 -6.63 -22.26
CA ASN A 103 -11.19 -6.92 -22.55
C ASN A 103 -10.23 -5.85 -22.01
N GLY A 104 -10.74 -4.94 -21.17
CA GLY A 104 -9.95 -3.88 -20.54
C GLY A 104 -9.05 -4.45 -19.45
N SER A 105 -7.87 -3.84 -19.26
CA SER A 105 -7.08 -4.06 -18.05
C SER A 105 -7.85 -3.55 -16.82
N ASP A 106 -7.45 -3.99 -15.63
CA ASP A 106 -8.10 -3.54 -14.39
C ASP A 106 -7.95 -2.03 -14.18
N PHE A 107 -8.80 -1.48 -13.30
CA PHE A 107 -8.86 -0.04 -13.03
C PHE A 107 -7.49 0.57 -12.67
N ALA A 108 -6.70 -0.10 -11.82
CA ALA A 108 -5.40 0.43 -11.40
C ALA A 108 -4.40 0.47 -12.56
N SER A 109 -4.37 -0.57 -13.39
CA SER A 109 -3.55 -0.62 -14.61
C SER A 109 -3.97 0.41 -15.67
N CYS A 110 -5.27 0.69 -15.79
CA CYS A 110 -5.77 1.75 -16.67
C CYS A 110 -5.35 3.15 -16.17
N VAL A 111 -5.33 3.37 -14.86
CA VAL A 111 -4.84 4.62 -14.27
C VAL A 111 -3.34 4.80 -14.54
N GLU A 112 -2.53 3.77 -14.31
CA GLU A 112 -1.09 3.79 -14.61
C GLU A 112 -0.84 4.21 -16.07
N ARG A 113 -1.50 3.53 -17.01
CA ARG A 113 -1.35 3.79 -18.44
C ARG A 113 -1.70 5.22 -18.83
N VAL A 114 -2.75 5.79 -18.24
CA VAL A 114 -3.12 7.18 -18.52
C VAL A 114 -2.10 8.14 -17.92
N MET A 115 -1.62 7.87 -16.71
CA MET A 115 -0.69 8.75 -15.97
C MET A 115 0.76 8.70 -16.46
N VAL A 116 1.21 7.59 -17.07
CA VAL A 116 2.62 7.42 -17.49
C VAL A 116 3.10 8.52 -18.43
N THR A 117 2.19 9.09 -19.22
CA THR A 117 2.44 10.22 -20.14
C THR A 117 2.89 11.49 -19.45
N THR A 118 2.79 11.56 -18.12
CA THR A 118 3.13 12.72 -17.30
C THR A 118 4.14 12.39 -16.19
N ASP A 119 4.81 11.23 -16.28
CA ASP A 119 5.79 10.80 -15.27
C ASP A 119 7.13 11.53 -15.35
N TYR A 120 7.46 12.13 -16.51
CA TYR A 120 8.67 12.94 -16.69
C TYR A 120 8.58 14.30 -15.99
N GLU A 121 7.38 14.72 -15.59
CA GLU A 121 7.19 15.97 -14.86
C GLU A 121 7.71 15.83 -13.42
N LEU A 122 8.52 16.79 -12.98
CA LEU A 122 8.95 16.86 -11.59
C LEU A 122 7.72 17.10 -10.69
N ARG A 123 7.32 16.08 -9.93
CA ARG A 123 6.27 16.16 -8.91
C ARG A 123 6.92 16.64 -7.61
N SER A 124 6.76 17.92 -7.25
CA SER A 124 7.21 18.43 -5.94
C SER A 124 6.54 17.67 -4.81
N GLY A 125 7.21 16.67 -4.22
CA GLY A 125 6.62 15.76 -3.22
C GLY A 125 6.66 14.27 -3.58
N SER A 126 7.35 13.87 -4.66
CA SER A 126 7.64 12.46 -4.99
C SER A 126 8.65 11.86 -3.99
N GLY A 127 8.14 11.56 -2.79
CA GLY A 127 8.91 11.01 -1.68
C GLY A 127 8.05 10.70 -0.47
N ARG A 128 6.73 10.52 -0.69
CA ARG A 128 5.79 10.22 0.39
C ARG A 128 6.24 8.95 1.10
N THR A 129 6.25 9.04 2.42
CA THR A 129 6.73 7.98 3.29
C THR A 129 5.57 7.04 3.59
N LEU A 130 5.87 5.78 3.94
CA LEU A 130 4.83 4.84 4.32
C LEU A 130 4.07 5.30 5.57
N ASP A 131 4.73 5.95 6.52
CA ASP A 131 4.08 6.48 7.72
C ASP A 131 3.05 7.57 7.39
N GLU A 132 3.45 8.55 6.56
CA GLU A 132 2.54 9.60 6.09
C GLU A 132 1.34 9.05 5.33
N LEU A 133 1.58 8.12 4.39
CA LEU A 133 0.50 7.48 3.64
C LEU A 133 -0.39 6.65 4.53
N ASN A 134 0.19 5.90 5.46
CA ASN A 134 -0.54 5.09 6.42
C ASN A 134 -1.49 5.93 7.28
N ASP A 135 -1.05 7.10 7.72
CA ASP A 135 -1.87 8.08 8.42
C ASP A 135 -3.00 8.64 7.55
N ILE A 136 -2.72 8.98 6.30
CA ILE A 136 -3.76 9.44 5.35
C ILE A 136 -4.80 8.34 5.12
N ILE A 137 -4.35 7.09 4.96
CA ILE A 137 -5.21 5.92 4.77
C ILE A 137 -6.09 5.68 6.01
N ASP A 138 -5.54 5.81 7.22
CA ASP A 138 -6.30 5.72 8.47
C ASP A 138 -7.36 6.81 8.54
N ARG A 139 -7.02 8.06 8.16
CA ARG A 139 -7.98 9.17 8.09
C ARG A 139 -9.09 8.92 7.09
N VAL A 140 -8.76 8.43 5.89
CA VAL A 140 -9.76 8.10 4.85
C VAL A 140 -10.68 6.98 5.33
N ALA A 141 -10.12 5.91 5.92
CA ALA A 141 -10.90 4.80 6.46
C ALA A 141 -11.82 5.24 7.61
N ALA A 142 -11.36 6.12 8.50
CA ALA A 142 -12.15 6.57 9.66
C ALA A 142 -13.45 7.31 9.26
N LEU A 143 -13.54 7.84 8.05
CA LEU A 143 -14.75 8.49 7.53
C LEU A 143 -15.86 7.48 7.19
N SER A 144 -15.52 6.21 6.97
CA SER A 144 -16.51 5.18 6.71
C SER A 144 -17.24 4.80 8.00
N PRO A 145 -18.59 4.75 7.99
CA PRO A 145 -19.37 4.23 9.11
C PRO A 145 -18.99 2.80 9.50
N LEU A 146 -18.52 2.00 8.53
CA LEU A 146 -18.19 0.59 8.70
C LEU A 146 -16.78 0.34 9.29
N SER A 147 -15.93 1.37 9.36
CA SER A 147 -14.62 1.23 10.00
C SER A 147 -14.74 1.06 11.51
N PHE A 148 -13.77 0.38 12.11
CA PHE A 148 -13.81 0.05 13.53
C PHE A 148 -13.75 1.31 14.40
N MET A 149 -14.49 1.31 15.51
CA MET A 149 -14.57 2.48 16.40
C MET A 149 -13.21 2.85 17.02
N ASN A 150 -12.35 1.88 17.28
CA ASN A 150 -11.01 2.12 17.83
C ASN A 150 -10.14 2.92 16.85
N LEU A 151 -10.21 2.60 15.55
CA LEU A 151 -9.52 3.36 14.50
C LEU A 151 -10.02 4.80 14.46
N LYS A 152 -11.35 5.00 14.43
CA LYS A 152 -11.96 6.34 14.40
C LYS A 152 -11.55 7.20 15.60
N LYS A 153 -11.62 6.65 16.80
CA LYS A 153 -11.17 7.34 18.03
C LYS A 153 -9.68 7.65 18.02
N SER A 154 -8.85 6.77 17.43
CA SER A 154 -7.42 7.01 17.29
C SER A 154 -7.15 8.19 16.35
N VAL A 155 -7.80 8.20 15.18
CA VAL A 155 -7.70 9.28 14.20
C VAL A 155 -8.20 10.61 14.76
N GLU A 156 -9.36 10.62 15.44
CA GLU A 156 -9.91 11.84 16.05
C GLU A 156 -8.97 12.42 17.12
N ARG A 157 -8.32 11.57 17.92
CA ARG A 157 -7.31 12.01 18.90
C ARG A 157 -6.04 12.56 18.24
N LYS A 158 -5.58 11.96 17.15
CA LYS A 158 -4.31 12.33 16.49
C LYS A 158 -4.46 13.56 15.59
N PHE A 159 -5.58 13.71 14.89
CA PHE A 159 -5.77 14.72 13.84
C PHE A 159 -6.97 15.66 14.03
N GLY A 160 -7.79 15.44 15.06
CA GLY A 160 -9.05 16.16 15.24
C GLY A 160 -10.09 15.85 14.16
N ARG A 161 -11.09 16.72 14.03
CA ARG A 161 -12.15 16.64 13.02
C ARG A 161 -11.92 17.63 11.88
N SER A 162 -11.07 17.32 10.89
CA SER A 162 -10.86 18.31 9.81
C SER A 162 -10.26 17.81 8.48
N ALA A 163 -10.85 16.81 7.83
CA ALA A 163 -10.68 16.69 6.37
C ALA A 163 -11.76 15.82 5.74
N ARG A 164 -12.22 16.19 4.54
CA ARG A 164 -13.00 15.29 3.69
C ARG A 164 -12.01 14.30 3.03
N GLY A 165 -12.32 13.01 3.06
CA GLY A 165 -11.42 11.96 2.58
C GLY A 165 -11.04 12.10 1.10
N ASN A 166 -11.97 12.63 0.29
CA ASN A 166 -11.70 12.90 -1.12
C ASN A 166 -10.59 13.95 -1.32
N ASP A 167 -10.49 14.94 -0.42
CA ASP A 167 -9.48 16.00 -0.52
C ASP A 167 -8.10 15.43 -0.17
N LEU A 168 -8.03 14.57 0.86
CA LEU A 168 -6.81 13.85 1.23
C LEU A 168 -6.31 12.94 0.10
N LEU A 169 -7.20 12.14 -0.49
CA LEU A 169 -6.82 11.29 -1.60
C LEU A 169 -6.46 12.10 -2.84
N SER A 170 -7.15 13.21 -3.12
CA SER A 170 -6.80 14.09 -4.24
C SER A 170 -5.41 14.68 -4.08
N GLU A 171 -5.03 15.07 -2.85
CA GLU A 171 -3.68 15.52 -2.54
C GLU A 171 -2.66 14.41 -2.76
N VAL A 172 -2.89 13.20 -2.24
CA VAL A 172 -2.00 12.05 -2.47
C VAL A 172 -1.82 11.80 -3.96
N PHE A 173 -2.92 11.58 -4.68
CA PHE A 173 -2.86 11.25 -6.10
C PHE A 173 -2.22 12.34 -6.94
N ARG A 174 -2.21 13.62 -6.53
CA ARG A 174 -1.54 14.71 -7.25
C ARG A 174 -0.02 14.53 -7.33
N TYR A 175 0.58 13.91 -6.31
CA TYR A 175 2.03 13.78 -6.17
C TYR A 175 2.59 12.42 -6.55
N LEU A 176 1.73 11.40 -6.73
CA LEU A 176 2.14 10.07 -7.13
C LEU A 176 2.48 10.02 -8.63
N HIS A 177 3.54 9.29 -8.94
CA HIS A 177 3.81 8.82 -10.31
C HIS A 177 2.81 7.72 -10.71
N SER A 178 2.77 7.38 -12.00
CA SER A 178 1.82 6.40 -12.54
C SER A 178 1.85 5.05 -11.82
N SER A 179 3.04 4.52 -11.57
CA SER A 179 3.21 3.22 -10.90
C SER A 179 2.81 3.29 -9.42
N GLU A 180 3.15 4.38 -8.74
CA GLU A 180 2.74 4.60 -7.36
C GLU A 180 1.21 4.75 -7.24
N ALA A 181 0.56 5.44 -8.19
CA ALA A 181 -0.88 5.58 -8.23
C ALA A 181 -1.59 4.23 -8.41
N LYS A 182 -1.06 3.35 -9.28
CA LYS A 182 -1.53 1.96 -9.42
C LYS A 182 -1.50 1.23 -8.08
N TRP A 183 -0.35 1.26 -7.40
CA TRP A 183 -0.18 0.56 -6.14
C TRP A 183 -0.98 1.18 -5.00
N MET A 184 -1.20 2.50 -4.99
CA MET A 184 -2.07 3.18 -4.04
C MET A 184 -3.54 2.74 -4.21
N ILE A 185 -4.02 2.57 -5.45
CA ILE A 185 -5.36 2.05 -5.71
C ILE A 185 -5.48 0.62 -5.19
N ARG A 186 -4.49 -0.23 -5.49
CA ARG A 186 -4.45 -1.63 -5.03
C ARG A 186 -4.36 -1.75 -3.51
N LEU A 187 -3.63 -0.83 -2.86
CA LEU A 187 -3.57 -0.70 -1.40
C LEU A 187 -4.94 -0.32 -0.80
N LEU A 188 -5.65 0.64 -1.39
CA LEU A 188 -7.01 1.01 -0.98
C LEU A 188 -8.02 -0.13 -1.22
N SER A 189 -7.83 -0.92 -2.28
CA SER A 189 -8.61 -2.14 -2.54
C SER A 189 -8.17 -3.33 -1.68
N LYS A 190 -7.09 -3.20 -0.91
CA LYS A 190 -6.43 -4.27 -0.12
C LYS A 190 -6.12 -5.52 -0.95
N ASN A 191 -5.72 -5.32 -2.20
CA ASN A 191 -5.41 -6.40 -3.10
C ASN A 191 -4.33 -5.95 -4.10
N TYR A 192 -3.15 -6.55 -3.99
CA TYR A 192 -2.01 -6.27 -4.87
C TYR A 192 -1.99 -7.07 -6.17
N GLY A 193 -3.00 -7.91 -6.42
CA GLY A 193 -3.11 -8.73 -7.62
C GLY A 193 -2.85 -7.92 -8.91
N PRO A 194 -2.03 -8.45 -9.84
CA PRO A 194 -1.46 -9.80 -9.84
C PRO A 194 -0.16 -9.97 -9.02
N ALA A 195 0.42 -8.93 -8.43
CA ALA A 195 1.58 -9.09 -7.55
C ALA A 195 1.19 -9.84 -6.27
N HIS A 196 1.95 -10.88 -5.95
CA HIS A 196 1.76 -11.66 -4.73
C HIS A 196 2.98 -11.52 -3.83
N VAL A 197 2.80 -10.96 -2.64
CA VAL A 197 3.84 -10.95 -1.60
C VAL A 197 3.73 -12.28 -0.85
N PRO A 198 4.74 -13.17 -0.88
CA PRO A 198 4.72 -14.41 -0.10
C PRO A 198 4.74 -14.09 1.40
N GLU A 199 3.55 -14.06 2.01
CA GLU A 199 3.31 -13.43 3.30
C GLU A 199 4.20 -13.97 4.42
N ALA A 200 4.23 -15.29 4.62
CA ALA A 200 5.02 -15.92 5.67
C ALA A 200 6.52 -15.64 5.52
N LEU A 201 7.03 -15.64 4.29
CA LEU A 201 8.42 -15.33 3.99
C LEU A 201 8.73 -13.87 4.29
N ALA A 202 7.92 -12.94 3.77
CA ALA A 202 8.09 -11.51 4.00
C ALA A 202 7.97 -11.14 5.49
N MET A 203 7.06 -11.78 6.23
CA MET A 203 6.98 -11.63 7.68
C MET A 203 8.22 -12.19 8.40
N GLY A 204 8.73 -13.34 7.96
CA GLY A 204 9.98 -13.90 8.49
C GLY A 204 11.19 -13.00 8.24
N GLN A 205 11.29 -12.41 7.05
CA GLN A 205 12.28 -11.36 6.73
C GLN A 205 12.05 -10.06 7.53
N PHE A 206 10.82 -9.86 8.02
CA PHE A 206 10.55 -8.74 8.91
C PHE A 206 11.11 -9.00 10.33
N HIS A 207 10.76 -10.15 10.88
CA HIS A 207 11.24 -10.67 12.16
C HIS A 207 10.78 -12.13 12.26
N PHE A 208 11.66 -13.06 12.63
CA PHE A 208 11.34 -14.50 12.63
C PHE A 208 10.07 -14.89 13.43
N LEU A 209 9.77 -14.19 14.54
CA LEU A 209 8.51 -14.39 15.32
C LEU A 209 7.25 -13.73 14.74
N LEU A 210 7.36 -12.80 13.79
CA LEU A 210 6.20 -12.05 13.31
C LEU A 210 5.06 -12.94 12.76
N PRO A 211 5.33 -14.01 11.97
CA PRO A 211 4.27 -14.90 11.51
C PRO A 211 3.44 -15.48 12.66
N ASP A 212 4.08 -15.93 13.73
CA ASP A 212 3.41 -16.51 14.89
C ASP A 212 2.66 -15.47 15.72
N LEU A 213 3.27 -14.30 15.92
CA LEU A 213 2.63 -13.21 16.65
C LEU A 213 1.38 -12.70 15.95
N LEU A 214 1.41 -12.57 14.62
CA LEU A 214 0.24 -12.16 13.84
C LEU A 214 -0.84 -13.23 13.78
N ARG A 215 -0.46 -14.51 13.73
CA ARG A 215 -1.41 -15.63 13.84
C ARG A 215 -2.17 -15.62 15.16
N PHE A 216 -1.49 -15.27 16.26
CA PHE A 216 -2.11 -15.24 17.60
C PHE A 216 -2.86 -13.94 17.90
N GLN A 217 -2.28 -12.78 17.60
CA GLN A 217 -2.85 -11.47 17.95
C GLN A 217 -3.90 -10.99 16.93
N ASN A 218 -3.82 -11.45 15.68
CA ASN A 218 -4.63 -10.97 14.56
C ASN A 218 -4.66 -9.43 14.42
N SER A 219 -3.57 -8.76 14.80
CA SER A 219 -3.39 -7.31 14.73
C SER A 219 -1.92 -6.96 14.57
N ILE A 220 -1.61 -6.16 13.55
CA ILE A 220 -0.27 -5.63 13.29
C ILE A 220 0.21 -4.79 14.48
N GLN A 221 -0.64 -3.92 15.02
CA GLN A 221 -0.32 -3.06 16.15
C GLN A 221 0.07 -3.88 17.38
N ALA A 222 -0.72 -4.91 17.71
CA ALA A 222 -0.44 -5.77 18.84
C ALA A 222 0.83 -6.60 18.63
N ALA A 223 1.05 -7.16 17.44
CA ALA A 223 2.26 -7.92 17.11
C ALA A 223 3.52 -7.05 17.20
N VAL A 224 3.53 -5.86 16.62
CA VAL A 224 4.65 -4.91 16.74
C VAL A 224 4.89 -4.52 18.20
N GLY A 225 3.83 -4.23 18.96
CA GLY A 225 3.96 -3.93 20.40
C GLY A 225 4.54 -5.07 21.23
N LEU A 226 4.36 -6.33 20.82
CA LEU A 226 5.02 -7.49 21.44
C LEU A 226 6.51 -7.57 21.06
N LEU A 227 6.86 -7.32 19.80
CA LEU A 227 8.25 -7.29 19.34
C LEU A 227 9.10 -6.24 20.07
N GLU A 228 8.47 -5.18 20.58
CA GLU A 228 9.13 -4.14 21.37
C GLU A 228 9.41 -4.52 22.83
N LYS A 229 8.78 -5.58 23.34
CA LYS A 229 8.99 -6.01 24.73
C LYS A 229 10.45 -6.43 24.93
N PRO A 230 11.09 -6.08 26.07
CA PRO A 230 12.50 -6.34 26.30
C PRO A 230 12.94 -7.79 26.04
N ALA A 231 12.10 -8.76 26.37
CA ALA A 231 12.38 -10.19 26.18
C ALA A 231 12.54 -10.58 24.69
N ILE A 232 11.84 -9.90 23.78
CA ILE A 232 11.86 -10.19 22.33
C ILE A 232 12.79 -9.21 21.60
N ARG A 233 12.82 -7.95 22.04
CA ARG A 233 13.57 -6.86 21.41
C ARG A 233 15.06 -7.14 21.21
N CYS A 234 15.65 -7.97 22.08
CA CYS A 234 17.06 -8.35 22.06
C CYS A 234 17.36 -9.59 21.20
N MET A 235 16.34 -10.23 20.63
CA MET A 235 16.51 -11.38 19.74
C MET A 235 17.02 -10.93 18.36
N PRO A 236 17.76 -11.79 17.64
CA PRO A 236 18.19 -11.48 16.28
C PRO A 236 16.99 -11.32 15.34
N ILE A 237 17.19 -10.56 14.27
CA ILE A 237 16.23 -10.41 13.16
C ILE A 237 16.50 -11.50 12.13
#